data_AF-A0A1Y2K943-F1
#
_entry.id   AF-A0A1Y2K943-F1
#
_cell.length_a   1.000
_cell.length_b   1.000
_cell.length_c   1.000
_cell.angle_alpha   90.00
_cell.angle_beta   90.00
_cell.angle_gamma   90.00
#
_symmetry.space_group_name_H-M   'P 1'
#
loop_
_entity.id
_entity.type
_entity.pdbx_description
1 polymer ?
#
loop_
_entity_poly.entity_id
_entity_poly.type
_entity_poly.pdbx_seq_one_letter_code
_entity_poly.pdbx_strand_id
1 'polypeptide(L)'
;MRAFDHDLLPQQARQSCRQCHQSPQDRLHRKMVAECSDCHSTERWTPASFDHSRWFRFDRHHPADDCALCHVGGRYDAYTCYGCHEHSESKVRREHLDEGIRDFANCVACHRSGDEHEAERMWRDQRRSGERRASSWGHEREHDDDDD
;
A
#
# COMPACT_ATOMS: atom_id res chain seq x y z
N MET A 1 -28.38 20.17 26.70
CA MET A 1 -27.86 20.41 25.34
C MET A 1 -28.12 19.17 24.51
N ARG A 2 -28.79 19.27 23.36
CA ARG A 2 -28.82 18.16 22.38
C ARG A 2 -27.51 18.20 21.60
N ALA A 3 -26.84 17.07 21.48
CA ALA A 3 -25.71 16.93 20.55
C ALA A 3 -26.24 17.03 19.11
N PHE A 4 -25.39 17.55 18.22
CA PHE A 4 -25.66 17.49 16.79
C PHE A 4 -25.51 16.05 16.30
N ASP A 5 -26.47 15.58 15.52
CA ASP A 5 -26.52 14.22 14.98
C ASP A 5 -26.42 14.28 13.45
N HIS A 6 -25.32 13.74 12.91
CA HIS A 6 -25.07 13.72 11.47
C HIS A 6 -26.06 12.83 10.72
N ASP A 7 -26.69 11.84 11.37
CA ASP A 7 -27.65 10.93 10.72
C ASP A 7 -28.97 11.60 10.35
N LEU A 8 -29.24 12.77 10.94
CA LEU A 8 -30.40 13.60 10.59
C LEU A 8 -30.19 14.39 9.28
N LEU A 9 -28.98 14.40 8.72
CA LEU A 9 -28.70 15.05 7.44
C LEU A 9 -29.11 14.16 6.25
N PRO A 10 -29.58 14.77 5.14
CA PRO A 10 -29.72 14.07 3.86
C PRO A 10 -28.42 13.37 3.47
N GLN A 11 -28.51 12.18 2.87
CA GLN A 11 -27.34 11.36 2.52
C GLN A 11 -26.28 12.14 1.73
N GLN A 12 -26.71 12.96 0.77
CA GLN A 12 -25.80 13.76 -0.04
C GLN A 12 -25.03 14.81 0.78
N ALA A 13 -25.66 15.39 1.80
CA ALA A 13 -25.01 16.33 2.72
C ALA A 13 -24.02 15.61 3.65
N ARG A 14 -24.32 14.37 4.08
CA ARG A 14 -23.40 13.55 4.88
C ARG A 14 -22.09 13.22 4.17
N GLN A 15 -22.14 13.02 2.85
CA GLN A 15 -20.96 12.71 2.03
C GLN A 15 -20.17 13.97 1.64
N SER A 16 -20.74 15.15 1.81
CA SER A 16 -20.13 16.41 1.39
C SER A 16 -19.58 17.19 2.58
N CYS A 17 -18.63 16.61 3.32
CA CYS A 17 -18.12 17.16 4.58
C CYS A 17 -17.68 18.62 4.46
N ARG A 18 -17.07 18.96 3.31
CA ARG A 18 -16.53 20.28 2.98
C ARG A 18 -17.58 21.39 2.83
N GLN A 19 -18.87 21.05 2.75
CA GLN A 19 -19.94 22.06 2.74
C GLN A 19 -20.04 22.82 4.07
N CYS A 20 -19.69 22.15 5.19
CA CYS A 20 -19.77 22.74 6.53
C CYS A 20 -18.40 22.77 7.22
N HIS A 21 -17.57 21.74 7.04
CA HIS A 21 -16.26 21.63 7.68
C HIS A 21 -15.14 22.11 6.76
N GLN A 22 -14.34 23.05 7.24
CA GLN A 22 -13.16 23.47 6.50
C GLN A 22 -12.07 22.40 6.60
N SER A 23 -11.37 22.16 5.48
CA SER A 23 -10.23 21.24 5.48
C SER A 23 -9.08 21.84 6.31
N PRO A 24 -8.43 21.04 7.17
CA PRO A 24 -7.18 21.45 7.80
C PRO A 24 -6.14 21.88 6.76
N GLN A 25 -5.27 22.81 7.14
CA GLN A 25 -4.23 23.37 6.26
C GLN A 25 -2.85 22.75 6.51
N ASP A 26 -2.78 21.60 7.16
CA ASP A 26 -1.53 20.89 7.40
C ASP A 26 -0.93 20.28 6.12
N ARG A 27 0.26 19.67 6.23
CA ARG A 27 0.97 19.09 5.08
C ARG A 27 0.19 17.95 4.42
N LEU A 28 -0.53 17.13 5.20
CA LEU A 28 -1.26 15.96 4.72
C LEU A 28 -2.50 16.40 3.95
N HIS A 29 -3.37 17.20 4.57
CA HIS A 29 -4.65 17.59 4.01
C HIS A 29 -4.52 18.52 2.79
N ARG A 30 -3.46 19.32 2.69
CA ARG A 30 -3.22 20.20 1.52
C ARG A 30 -2.92 19.44 0.22
N LYS A 31 -2.40 18.22 0.31
CA LYS A 31 -2.08 17.38 -0.84
C LYS A 31 -3.13 16.30 -1.10
N MET A 32 -4.11 16.18 -0.22
CA MET A 32 -5.12 15.13 -0.26
C MET A 32 -6.22 15.44 -1.29
N VAL A 33 -6.53 14.46 -2.13
CA VAL A 33 -7.67 14.49 -3.07
C VAL A 33 -8.75 13.46 -2.75
N ALA A 34 -8.53 12.60 -1.75
CA ALA A 34 -9.53 11.65 -1.26
C ALA A 34 -10.65 12.36 -0.47
N GLU A 35 -11.79 11.70 -0.33
CA GLU A 35 -12.90 12.24 0.45
C GLU A 35 -12.62 12.10 1.95
N CYS A 36 -13.15 13.03 2.75
CA CYS A 36 -12.89 13.02 4.21
C CYS A 36 -13.34 11.70 4.86
N SER A 37 -14.41 11.09 4.34
CA SER A 37 -14.97 9.82 4.81
C SER A 37 -14.09 8.60 4.54
N ASP A 38 -13.10 8.71 3.66
CA ASP A 38 -12.17 7.61 3.38
C ASP A 38 -11.22 7.38 4.56
N CYS A 39 -10.99 8.42 5.37
CA CYS A 39 -10.08 8.42 6.50
C CYS A 39 -10.78 8.69 7.84
N HIS A 40 -11.84 9.50 7.86
CA HIS A 40 -12.51 9.96 9.08
C HIS A 40 -13.94 9.45 9.16
N SER A 41 -14.40 9.08 10.35
CA SER A 41 -15.81 8.78 10.59
C SER A 41 -16.45 9.86 11.48
N THR A 42 -17.77 9.97 11.41
CA THR A 42 -18.55 10.86 12.29
C THR A 42 -18.57 10.38 13.74
N GLU A 43 -18.35 9.09 13.97
CA GLU A 43 -18.25 8.49 15.31
C GLU A 43 -16.87 8.70 15.95
N ARG A 44 -15.81 8.71 15.13
CA ARG A 44 -14.43 8.91 15.56
C ARG A 44 -13.64 9.68 14.51
N TRP A 45 -13.67 11.00 14.61
CA TRP A 45 -12.98 11.88 13.68
C TRP A 45 -11.46 11.83 13.85
N THR A 46 -10.96 11.76 15.10
CA THR A 46 -9.53 11.73 15.40
C THR A 46 -9.18 10.57 16.35
N PRO A 47 -8.11 9.80 16.08
CA PRO A 47 -7.35 9.75 14.82
C PRO A 47 -8.21 9.20 13.67
N ALA A 48 -7.76 9.43 12.44
CA ALA A 48 -8.33 8.79 11.26
C ALA A 48 -8.27 7.26 11.41
N SER A 49 -9.28 6.55 10.88
CA SER A 49 -9.37 5.08 10.88
C SER A 49 -8.76 4.43 9.63
N PHE A 50 -8.05 5.20 8.81
CA PHE A 50 -7.43 4.68 7.60
C PHE A 50 -6.34 3.66 7.94
N ASP A 51 -6.51 2.43 7.44
CA ASP A 51 -5.63 1.30 7.74
C ASP A 51 -4.94 0.80 6.46
N HIS A 52 -3.65 1.14 6.31
CA HIS A 52 -2.83 0.68 5.20
C HIS A 52 -2.57 -0.83 5.21
N SER A 53 -2.75 -1.51 6.35
CA SER A 53 -2.38 -2.93 6.50
C SER A 53 -3.16 -3.89 5.60
N ARG A 54 -4.31 -3.42 5.09
CA ARG A 54 -5.13 -4.14 4.11
C ARG A 54 -4.50 -4.18 2.72
N TRP A 55 -3.57 -3.25 2.43
CA TRP A 55 -2.83 -3.16 1.18
C TRP A 55 -1.33 -3.38 1.44
N PHE A 56 -0.61 -2.32 1.80
CA PHE A 56 0.83 -2.34 2.06
C PHE A 56 1.10 -1.95 3.51
N ARG A 57 1.78 -2.81 4.26
CA ARG A 57 2.12 -2.59 5.68
C ARG A 57 3.41 -1.80 5.78
N PHE A 58 3.34 -0.71 6.52
CA PHE A 58 4.55 0.00 6.93
C PHE A 58 5.31 -0.84 7.96
N ASP A 59 6.58 -1.06 7.70
CA ASP A 59 7.50 -1.81 8.55
C ASP A 59 8.81 -1.03 8.72
N ARG A 60 9.84 -1.68 9.26
CA ARG A 60 11.15 -1.05 9.44
C ARG A 60 11.83 -0.70 8.10
N HIS A 61 11.53 -1.43 7.03
CA HIS A 61 12.20 -1.30 5.73
C HIS A 61 11.48 -0.32 4.80
N HIS A 62 10.16 -0.18 4.92
CA HIS A 62 9.32 0.82 4.27
C HIS A 62 8.58 1.69 5.29
N PRO A 63 9.31 2.52 6.06
CA PRO A 63 8.67 3.54 6.88
C PRO A 63 8.03 4.57 5.94
N ALA A 64 6.73 4.81 6.10
CA ALA A 64 6.04 5.84 5.32
C ALA A 64 5.60 6.99 6.23
N ASP A 65 6.52 7.92 6.45
CA ASP A 65 6.25 9.15 7.20
C ASP A 65 5.58 10.24 6.32
N ASP A 66 5.62 10.08 5.01
CA ASP A 66 4.94 10.94 4.03
C ASP A 66 4.27 10.11 2.95
N CYS A 67 2.96 10.28 2.78
CA CYS A 67 2.17 9.60 1.77
C CYS A 67 2.70 9.84 0.35
N ALA A 68 3.29 11.02 0.11
CA ALA A 68 3.85 11.39 -1.20
C ALA A 68 5.05 10.53 -1.62
N LEU A 69 5.66 9.76 -0.70
CA LEU A 69 6.71 8.81 -1.03
C LEU A 69 6.22 7.74 -2.00
N CYS A 70 5.00 7.23 -1.79
CA CYS A 70 4.40 6.21 -2.65
C CYS A 70 3.36 6.79 -3.61
N HIS A 71 2.61 7.81 -3.17
CA HIS A 71 1.53 8.46 -3.91
C HIS A 71 2.01 9.73 -4.62
N VAL A 72 2.88 9.53 -5.61
CA VAL A 72 3.48 10.61 -6.39
C VAL A 72 2.40 11.43 -7.11
N GLY A 73 2.54 12.76 -7.04
CA GLY A 73 1.59 13.69 -7.67
C GLY A 73 0.24 13.81 -6.95
N GLY A 74 0.12 13.30 -5.72
CA GLY A 74 -1.13 13.35 -4.95
C GLY A 74 -2.20 12.39 -5.44
N ARG A 75 -1.83 11.39 -6.26
CA ARG A 75 -2.72 10.31 -6.67
C ARG A 75 -2.69 9.20 -5.64
N TYR A 76 -3.73 9.10 -4.81
CA TYR A 76 -3.82 8.10 -3.74
C TYR A 76 -4.46 6.78 -4.20
N ASP A 77 -5.02 6.76 -5.41
CA ASP A 77 -5.54 5.57 -6.09
C ASP A 77 -4.46 4.78 -6.84
N ALA A 78 -3.25 5.33 -6.94
CA ALA A 78 -2.14 4.75 -7.68
C ALA A 78 -0.83 4.90 -6.91
N TYR A 79 0.06 3.94 -7.10
CA TYR A 79 1.42 3.97 -6.58
C TYR A 79 2.31 3.12 -7.49
N THR A 80 3.63 3.27 -7.35
CA THR A 80 4.59 2.42 -8.05
C THR A 80 5.76 2.08 -7.12
N CYS A 81 6.20 0.83 -7.15
CA CYS A 81 7.37 0.37 -6.40
C CYS A 81 8.67 0.80 -7.11
N TYR A 82 8.61 1.06 -8.42
CA TYR A 82 9.78 1.42 -9.26
C TYR A 82 10.31 2.83 -9.00
N GLY A 83 9.64 3.63 -8.16
CA GLY A 83 10.12 4.97 -7.80
C GLY A 83 11.29 4.95 -6.82
N CYS A 84 11.42 3.90 -6.01
CA CYS A 84 12.51 3.72 -5.04
C CYS A 84 13.32 2.45 -5.29
N HIS A 85 12.70 1.36 -5.77
CA HIS A 85 13.47 0.18 -6.19
C HIS A 85 14.16 0.46 -7.52
N GLU A 86 15.49 0.50 -7.51
CA GLU A 86 16.36 0.85 -8.66
C GLU A 86 16.35 -0.18 -9.81
N HIS A 87 15.44 -1.14 -9.79
CA HIS A 87 15.26 -2.07 -10.88
C HIS A 87 14.09 -1.56 -11.71
N SER A 88 14.38 -1.02 -12.90
CA SER A 88 13.36 -0.85 -13.93
C SER A 88 12.45 -2.09 -13.99
N GLU A 89 11.19 -1.94 -14.40
CA GLU A 89 10.26 -3.07 -14.51
C GLU A 89 10.90 -4.30 -15.18
N SER A 90 11.76 -4.07 -16.19
CA SER A 90 12.51 -5.11 -16.88
C SER A 90 13.50 -5.89 -16.00
N LYS A 91 14.21 -5.24 -15.07
CA LYS A 91 15.17 -5.91 -14.17
C LYS A 91 14.42 -6.70 -13.11
N VAL A 92 13.40 -6.11 -12.45
CA VAL A 92 12.55 -6.86 -11.50
C VAL A 92 11.91 -8.07 -12.18
N ARG A 93 11.40 -7.88 -13.40
CA ARG A 93 10.80 -8.95 -14.20
C ARG A 93 11.79 -10.07 -14.48
N ARG A 94 13.03 -9.74 -14.85
CA ARG A 94 14.06 -10.75 -15.14
C ARG A 94 14.38 -11.58 -13.90
N GLU A 95 14.65 -10.95 -12.76
CA GLU A 95 15.01 -11.69 -11.53
C GLU A 95 13.87 -12.63 -11.08
N HIS A 96 12.62 -12.15 -11.10
CA HIS A 96 11.47 -13.01 -10.79
C HIS A 96 11.34 -14.19 -11.76
N LEU A 97 11.56 -13.97 -13.06
CA LEU A 97 11.50 -15.04 -14.06
C LEU A 97 12.63 -16.06 -13.88
N ASP A 98 13.84 -15.61 -13.52
CA ASP A 98 15.01 -16.45 -13.21
C ASP A 98 14.75 -17.35 -11.99
N GLU A 99 13.99 -16.85 -11.01
CA GLU A 99 13.54 -17.62 -9.84
C GLU A 99 12.27 -18.46 -10.10
N GLY A 100 11.74 -18.42 -11.34
CA GLY A 100 10.54 -19.15 -11.73
C GLY A 100 9.23 -18.54 -11.22
N ILE A 101 9.26 -17.32 -10.68
CA ILE A 101 8.09 -16.56 -10.28
C ILE A 101 7.47 -15.89 -11.52
N ARG A 102 6.17 -16.11 -11.71
CA ARG A 102 5.36 -15.53 -12.81
C ARG A 102 4.21 -14.72 -12.22
N ASP A 103 3.43 -14.01 -13.02
CA ASP A 103 2.21 -13.31 -12.56
C ASP A 103 2.43 -12.40 -11.31
N PHE A 104 3.47 -11.57 -11.35
CA PHE A 104 3.89 -10.69 -10.26
C PHE A 104 3.54 -9.22 -10.52
N ALA A 105 2.57 -8.95 -11.41
CA ALA A 105 2.11 -7.58 -11.69
C ALA A 105 1.50 -6.89 -10.46
N ASN A 106 0.94 -7.66 -9.52
CA ASN A 106 0.51 -7.17 -8.22
C ASN A 106 1.56 -7.48 -7.16
N CYS A 107 2.53 -6.57 -6.98
CA CYS A 107 3.65 -6.75 -6.06
C CYS A 107 3.19 -7.12 -4.65
N VAL A 108 2.14 -6.48 -4.15
CA VAL A 108 1.65 -6.66 -2.77
C VAL A 108 0.90 -7.97 -2.54
N ALA A 109 0.67 -8.77 -3.58
CA ALA A 109 0.19 -10.14 -3.40
C ALA A 109 1.23 -11.02 -2.68
N CYS A 110 2.52 -10.72 -2.87
CA CYS A 110 3.64 -11.42 -2.25
C CYS A 110 4.46 -10.52 -1.32
N HIS A 111 4.67 -9.25 -1.68
CA HIS A 111 5.44 -8.27 -0.92
C HIS A 111 4.50 -7.28 -0.22
N ARG A 112 3.93 -7.69 0.91
CA ARG A 112 3.05 -6.82 1.71
C ARG A 112 3.80 -5.79 2.56
N SER A 113 5.13 -5.83 2.53
CA SER A 113 6.06 -5.04 3.31
C SER A 113 7.44 -5.07 2.62
N GLY A 114 8.48 -4.54 3.27
CA GLY A 114 9.86 -4.69 2.79
C GLY A 114 10.63 -5.86 3.37
N ASP A 115 9.99 -6.70 4.15
CA ASP A 115 10.61 -7.88 4.73
C ASP A 115 10.74 -8.99 3.68
N GLU A 116 11.97 -9.22 3.20
CA GLU A 116 12.30 -10.29 2.26
C GLU A 116 11.94 -11.68 2.81
N HIS A 117 12.12 -11.90 4.11
CA HIS A 117 11.74 -13.16 4.73
C HIS A 117 10.21 -13.33 4.77
N GLU A 118 9.44 -12.23 4.87
CA GLU A 118 7.98 -12.30 4.70
C GLU A 118 7.62 -12.71 3.28
N ALA A 119 8.25 -12.11 2.28
CA ALA A 119 8.03 -12.44 0.88
C ALA A 119 8.37 -13.91 0.58
N GLU A 120 9.49 -14.41 1.09
CA GLU A 120 9.90 -15.81 0.91
C GLU A 120 8.89 -16.79 1.55
N ARG A 121 8.42 -16.49 2.76
CA ARG A 121 7.37 -17.27 3.43
C ARG A 121 6.10 -17.29 2.59
N MET A 122 5.65 -16.13 2.10
CA MET A 122 4.46 -16.02 1.25
C MET A 122 4.59 -16.82 -0.04
N TRP A 123 5.76 -16.76 -0.70
CA TRP A 123 6.04 -17.55 -1.89
C TRP A 123 5.98 -19.06 -1.63
N ARG A 124 6.62 -19.52 -0.55
CA ARG A 124 6.59 -20.94 -0.14
C ARG A 124 5.15 -21.41 0.17
N ASP A 125 4.35 -20.56 0.81
CA ASP A 125 2.95 -20.84 1.11
C ASP A 125 2.11 -20.98 -0.16
N GLN A 126 2.25 -20.07 -1.13
CA GLN A 126 1.55 -20.16 -2.43
C GLN A 126 1.95 -21.40 -3.26
N ARG A 127 3.20 -21.87 -3.15
CA ARG A 127 3.62 -23.12 -3.79
C ARG A 127 3.00 -24.34 -3.11
N ARG A 128 2.87 -24.32 -1.78
CA ARG A 128 2.30 -25.43 -0.99
C ARG A 128 0.79 -25.53 -1.14
N SER A 129 0.08 -24.40 -1.29
CA SER A 129 -1.38 -24.38 -1.46
C SER A 129 -1.86 -24.91 -2.82
N GLY A 130 -0.95 -25.18 -3.76
CA GLY A 130 -1.27 -25.79 -5.05
C GLY A 130 -1.82 -24.82 -6.10
N GLU A 131 -1.93 -23.53 -5.79
CA GLU A 131 -2.34 -22.49 -6.75
C GLU A 131 -1.28 -22.18 -7.81
N ARG A 132 -0.03 -22.67 -7.65
CA ARG A 132 1.03 -22.54 -8.66
C ARG A 132 1.79 -23.85 -8.83
N ARG A 133 1.47 -24.61 -9.88
CA ARG A 133 2.33 -25.68 -10.38
C ARG A 133 3.37 -25.08 -11.32
N ALA A 134 4.59 -24.84 -10.82
CA ALA A 134 5.76 -24.70 -11.69
C ALA A 134 7.02 -25.34 -11.06
N SER A 135 7.72 -26.01 -11.96
CA SER A 135 8.80 -27.00 -11.87
C SER A 135 9.83 -26.86 -10.75
N SER A 136 10.22 -28.02 -10.23
CA SER A 136 11.45 -28.27 -9.48
C SER A 136 12.67 -27.78 -10.25
N TRP A 137 13.17 -26.59 -9.92
CA TRP A 137 14.58 -26.26 -10.06
C TRP A 137 14.97 -25.44 -8.83
N GLY A 138 15.80 -26.06 -8.00
CA GLY A 138 16.52 -25.36 -6.93
C GLY A 138 17.71 -24.66 -7.52
N HIS A 139 17.91 -23.42 -7.14
CA HIS A 139 19.25 -22.87 -7.06
C HIS A 139 19.28 -21.90 -5.89
N GLU A 140 19.97 -22.31 -4.84
CA GLU A 140 20.64 -21.42 -3.91
C GLU A 140 21.60 -20.58 -4.76
N ARG A 141 21.12 -19.45 -5.29
CA ARG A 141 22.00 -18.37 -5.71
C ARG A 141 22.08 -17.46 -4.49
N GLU A 142 23.18 -17.58 -3.76
CA GLU A 142 23.65 -16.54 -2.86
C GLU A 142 23.63 -15.25 -3.69
N HIS A 143 22.77 -14.30 -3.33
CA HIS A 143 22.87 -12.93 -3.82
C HIS A 143 24.13 -12.40 -3.15
N ASP A 144 25.25 -12.48 -3.85
CA ASP A 144 26.45 -11.77 -3.45
C ASP A 144 26.13 -10.28 -3.51
N ASP A 145 26.01 -9.68 -2.33
CA ASP A 145 26.01 -8.23 -2.09
C ASP A 145 27.40 -7.69 -2.46
N ASP A 146 27.69 -7.59 -3.77
CA ASP A 146 28.82 -6.79 -4.25
C ASP A 146 28.41 -5.30 -4.21
N ASP A 147 28.49 -4.73 -3.01
CA ASP A 147 28.55 -3.28 -2.76
C ASP A 147 29.95 -2.76 -3.15
N ASP A 148 30.04 -2.07 -4.30
CA ASP A 148 31.17 -1.19 -4.68
C ASP A 148 30.82 0.30 -4.41
#